data_AF-E3HDS2-F1
#
_entry.id   AF-E3HDS2-F1
#
_cell.length_a   1.000
_cell.length_b   1.000
_cell.length_c   1.000
_cell.angle_alpha   90.00
_cell.angle_beta   90.00
_cell.angle_gamma   90.00
#
_symmetry.space_group_name_H-M   'P 1'
#
loop_
_entity.id
_entity.type
_entity.pdbx_description
1 polymer ?
#
loop_
_entity_poly.entity_id
_entity_poly.type
_entity_poly.pdbx_seq_one_letter_code
_entity_poly.pdbx_strand_id
1 'polypeptide(L)'
;MITDKILKLSTYAGKIILENGGETHRVENTVCKICEMYGYSSDCFATLTGIMASLEDQEGNISSLIVRISKRGTNLDKIHRVNLLADEAYKHTPEEFMRSLKSIEIKKPYPMHLNFLAYAFCAASFSVIFGGTYRDFIVAMIVGGALNIFIRISTKLEINNFIINSVGGSICAVIGVFFLKIGVADNLDKIIIGSLMLLVPGLALTNAVRDIIAGDFIAGIARGVEALLIATSLAIGTGAVLTLML
;
A
#
# COMPACT_ATOMS: atom_id res chain seq x y z
N MET A 1 3.49 -12.99 -31.26
CA MET A 1 2.45 -12.31 -32.09
C MET A 1 2.11 -10.95 -31.48
N ILE A 2 1.35 -10.08 -32.17
CA ILE A 2 0.96 -8.75 -31.63
C ILE A 2 0.10 -8.91 -30.37
N THR A 3 -0.75 -9.93 -30.36
CA THR A 3 -1.58 -10.38 -29.23
C THR A 3 -0.76 -10.61 -27.96
N ASP A 4 0.35 -11.35 -28.04
CA ASP A 4 1.23 -11.58 -26.87
C ASP A 4 1.84 -10.28 -26.32
N LYS A 5 2.08 -9.28 -27.18
CA LYS A 5 2.58 -7.97 -26.73
C LYS A 5 1.50 -7.21 -25.96
N ILE A 6 0.27 -7.22 -26.47
CA ILE A 6 -0.88 -6.56 -25.84
C ILE A 6 -1.23 -7.23 -24.51
N LEU A 7 -1.22 -8.56 -24.46
CA LEU A 7 -1.44 -9.28 -23.21
C LEU A 7 -0.33 -9.00 -22.19
N LYS A 8 0.93 -8.90 -22.63
CA LYS A 8 2.05 -8.51 -21.76
C LYS A 8 1.92 -7.08 -21.24
N LEU A 9 1.50 -6.11 -22.06
CA LEU A 9 1.39 -4.72 -21.60
C LEU A 9 0.17 -4.49 -20.70
N SER A 10 -0.96 -5.13 -20.99
CA SER A 10 -2.17 -5.03 -20.15
C SER A 10 -1.93 -5.65 -18.77
N THR A 11 -1.38 -6.87 -18.72
CA THR A 11 -1.02 -7.52 -17.45
C THR A 11 0.10 -6.79 -16.70
N TYR A 12 1.01 -6.08 -17.38
CA TYR A 12 2.00 -5.22 -16.73
C TYR A 12 1.37 -4.00 -16.06
N ALA A 13 0.40 -3.36 -16.70
CA ALA A 13 -0.40 -2.30 -16.07
C ALA A 13 -1.13 -2.82 -14.83
N GLY A 14 -1.79 -3.98 -14.96
CA GLY A 14 -2.44 -4.67 -13.85
C GLY A 14 -1.47 -4.99 -12.70
N LYS A 15 -0.26 -5.47 -13.03
CA LYS A 15 0.81 -5.74 -12.06
C LYS A 15 1.18 -4.48 -11.28
N ILE A 16 1.40 -3.34 -11.96
CA ILE A 16 1.72 -2.08 -11.29
C ILE A 16 0.58 -1.68 -10.34
N ILE A 17 -0.68 -1.80 -10.76
CA ILE A 17 -1.82 -1.46 -9.90
C ILE A 17 -1.83 -2.33 -8.64
N LEU A 18 -1.68 -3.64 -8.80
CA LEU A 18 -1.78 -4.60 -7.70
C LEU A 18 -0.59 -4.52 -6.73
N GLU A 19 0.64 -4.37 -7.26
CA GLU A 19 1.86 -4.20 -6.44
C GLU A 19 1.84 -2.91 -5.60
N ASN A 20 1.01 -1.92 -5.98
CA ASN A 20 0.94 -0.62 -5.31
C ASN A 20 -0.36 -0.41 -4.50
N GLY A 21 -1.09 -1.48 -4.20
CA GLY A 21 -2.24 -1.48 -3.28
C GLY A 21 -3.60 -1.33 -3.95
N GLY A 22 -3.70 -1.61 -5.25
CA GLY A 22 -4.96 -1.60 -5.98
C GLY A 22 -5.91 -2.74 -5.61
N GLU A 23 -7.21 -2.48 -5.81
CA GLU A 23 -8.30 -3.45 -5.69
C GLU A 23 -8.24 -4.48 -6.83
N THR A 24 -8.62 -5.73 -6.59
CA THR A 24 -8.51 -6.83 -7.60
C THR A 24 -9.44 -6.58 -8.78
N HIS A 25 -10.71 -6.25 -8.54
CA HIS A 25 -11.67 -5.93 -9.61
C HIS A 25 -11.18 -4.78 -10.52
N ARG A 26 -10.42 -3.83 -9.97
CA ARG A 26 -9.85 -2.72 -10.74
C ARG A 26 -8.72 -3.19 -11.65
N VAL A 27 -7.91 -4.13 -11.19
CA VAL A 27 -6.86 -4.76 -12.00
C VAL A 27 -7.50 -5.48 -13.19
N GLU A 28 -8.53 -6.28 -12.94
CA GLU A 28 -9.27 -7.02 -13.97
C GLU A 28 -9.87 -6.07 -15.01
N ASN A 29 -10.62 -5.06 -14.54
CA ASN A 29 -11.20 -4.06 -15.42
C ASN A 29 -10.15 -3.31 -16.24
N THR A 30 -9.01 -2.93 -15.65
CA THR A 30 -7.96 -2.22 -16.39
C THR A 30 -7.29 -3.13 -17.42
N VAL A 31 -7.03 -4.40 -17.10
CA VAL A 31 -6.45 -5.36 -18.06
C VAL A 31 -7.38 -5.54 -19.25
N CYS A 32 -8.66 -5.84 -19.00
CA CYS A 32 -9.67 -6.02 -20.05
C CYS A 32 -9.85 -4.74 -20.88
N LYS A 33 -9.99 -3.58 -20.23
CA LYS A 33 -10.12 -2.29 -20.89
C LYS A 33 -8.95 -1.99 -21.83
N ILE A 34 -7.71 -2.27 -21.42
CA ILE A 34 -6.54 -2.05 -22.28
C ILE A 34 -6.59 -2.97 -23.50
N CYS A 35 -6.92 -4.25 -23.33
CA CYS A 35 -7.08 -5.19 -24.46
C CYS A 35 -8.16 -4.73 -25.44
N GLU A 36 -9.32 -4.30 -24.93
CA GLU A 36 -10.45 -3.79 -25.72
C GLU A 36 -10.06 -2.54 -26.52
N MET A 37 -9.30 -1.61 -25.92
CA MET A 37 -8.82 -0.40 -26.61
C MET A 37 -7.88 -0.71 -27.78
N TYR A 38 -7.22 -1.87 -27.76
CA TYR A 38 -6.41 -2.37 -28.89
C TYR A 38 -7.20 -3.30 -29.84
N GLY A 39 -8.51 -3.48 -29.61
CA GLY A 39 -9.40 -4.22 -30.49
C GLY A 39 -9.49 -5.73 -30.24
N TYR A 40 -9.15 -6.19 -29.04
CA TYR A 40 -9.17 -7.62 -28.67
C TYR A 40 -10.10 -7.88 -27.48
N SER A 41 -10.79 -9.03 -27.50
CA SER A 41 -11.51 -9.54 -26.34
C SER A 41 -10.53 -10.23 -25.39
N SER A 42 -10.76 -10.08 -24.08
CA SER A 42 -9.93 -10.73 -23.07
C SER A 42 -10.69 -10.96 -21.79
N ASP A 43 -10.35 -12.07 -21.13
CA ASP A 43 -10.78 -12.38 -19.77
C ASP A 43 -9.59 -12.23 -18.82
N CYS A 44 -9.83 -11.62 -17.66
CA CYS A 44 -8.81 -11.44 -16.63
C CYS A 44 -9.37 -11.89 -15.27
N PHE A 45 -8.58 -12.70 -14.57
CA PHE A 45 -8.82 -13.11 -13.19
C PHE A 45 -7.61 -12.74 -12.34
N ALA A 46 -7.80 -11.90 -11.33
CA ALA A 46 -6.74 -11.41 -10.46
C ALA A 46 -6.94 -11.91 -9.02
N THR A 47 -5.84 -12.33 -8.42
CA THR A 47 -5.72 -12.60 -6.99
C THR A 47 -4.61 -11.74 -6.42
N LEU A 48 -4.50 -11.63 -5.08
CA LEU A 48 -3.40 -10.87 -4.46
C LEU A 48 -1.99 -11.37 -4.86
N THR A 49 -1.86 -12.62 -5.31
CA THR A 49 -0.58 -13.26 -5.64
C THR A 49 -0.32 -13.43 -7.13
N GLY A 50 -1.31 -13.16 -7.98
CA GLY A 50 -1.14 -13.37 -9.41
C GLY A 50 -2.30 -12.84 -10.25
N ILE A 51 -1.97 -12.52 -11.50
CA ILE A 51 -2.92 -12.10 -12.53
C ILE A 51 -2.89 -13.18 -13.62
N MET A 52 -4.05 -13.71 -13.95
CA MET A 52 -4.25 -14.68 -15.02
C MET A 52 -5.09 -13.99 -16.09
N ALA A 53 -4.55 -13.81 -17.28
CA ALA A 53 -5.28 -13.17 -18.36
C ALA A 53 -5.17 -13.99 -19.64
N SER A 54 -6.28 -14.04 -20.37
CA SER A 54 -6.39 -14.68 -21.67
C SER A 54 -6.93 -13.67 -22.67
N LEU A 55 -6.39 -13.68 -23.88
CA LEU A 55 -6.80 -12.82 -24.98
C LEU A 55 -7.09 -13.69 -26.19
N GLU A 56 -8.22 -13.44 -26.84
CA GLU A 56 -8.64 -14.10 -28.07
C GLU A 56 -8.43 -13.15 -29.25
N ASP A 57 -7.81 -13.64 -30.32
CA ASP A 57 -7.62 -12.88 -31.56
C ASP A 57 -8.80 -13.03 -32.53
N GLN A 58 -8.76 -12.28 -33.64
CA GLN A 58 -9.85 -12.32 -34.64
C GLN A 58 -9.93 -13.66 -35.40
N GLU A 59 -8.91 -14.50 -35.30
CA GLU A 59 -8.86 -15.84 -35.90
C GLU A 59 -9.30 -16.94 -34.91
N GLY A 60 -9.64 -16.56 -33.67
CA GLY A 60 -10.04 -17.47 -32.59
C GLY A 60 -8.87 -18.13 -31.86
N ASN A 61 -7.63 -17.68 -32.08
CA ASN A 61 -6.48 -18.17 -31.30
C ASN A 61 -6.47 -17.51 -29.92
N ILE A 62 -6.21 -18.33 -28.89
CA ILE A 62 -6.17 -17.88 -27.50
C ILE A 62 -4.71 -17.82 -27.02
N SER A 63 -4.28 -16.65 -26.57
CA SER A 63 -3.02 -16.45 -25.84
C SER A 63 -3.32 -16.24 -24.36
N SER A 64 -2.67 -17.00 -23.47
CA SER A 64 -2.81 -16.85 -22.02
C SER A 64 -1.48 -16.52 -21.35
N LEU A 65 -1.54 -15.67 -20.31
CA LEU A 65 -0.39 -15.24 -19.54
C LEU A 65 -0.72 -15.22 -18.05
N ILE A 66 0.20 -15.77 -17.25
CA ILE A 66 0.15 -15.72 -15.80
C ILE A 66 1.30 -14.85 -15.30
N VAL A 67 0.97 -13.82 -14.53
CA VAL A 67 1.94 -12.90 -13.91
C VAL A 67 1.88 -13.07 -12.40
N ARG A 68 3.00 -13.45 -11.79
CA ARG A 68 3.10 -13.55 -10.32
C ARG A 68 3.39 -12.19 -9.70
N ILE A 69 2.71 -11.90 -8.60
CA ILE A 69 2.93 -10.73 -7.76
C ILE A 69 3.78 -11.14 -6.56
N SER A 70 5.01 -10.62 -6.51
CA SER A 70 5.97 -10.95 -5.43
C SER A 70 6.25 -9.77 -4.50
N LYS A 71 5.94 -8.55 -4.93
CA LYS A 71 6.14 -7.34 -4.13
C LYS A 71 4.79 -6.67 -3.87
N ARG A 72 4.64 -6.10 -2.69
CA ARG A 72 3.44 -5.36 -2.31
C ARG A 72 3.86 -4.12 -1.54
N GLY A 73 3.23 -3.01 -1.87
CA GLY A 73 3.40 -1.74 -1.21
C GLY A 73 2.19 -0.87 -1.49
N THR A 74 2.28 0.39 -1.11
CA THR A 74 1.23 1.38 -1.37
C THR A 74 1.83 2.54 -2.13
N ASN A 75 1.30 2.83 -3.32
CA ASN A 75 1.61 4.04 -4.06
C ASN A 75 0.41 4.42 -4.95
N LEU A 76 -0.48 5.25 -4.39
CA LEU A 76 -1.69 5.66 -5.07
C LEU A 76 -1.41 6.55 -6.30
N ASP A 77 -0.29 7.28 -6.34
CA ASP A 77 0.12 8.06 -7.53
C ASP A 77 0.45 7.14 -8.72
N LYS A 78 1.11 6.00 -8.48
CA LYS A 78 1.35 5.00 -9.54
C LYS A 78 0.04 4.42 -10.07
N ILE A 79 -0.89 4.05 -9.18
CA ILE A 79 -2.21 3.54 -9.58
C ILE A 79 -2.95 4.60 -10.42
N HIS A 80 -2.99 5.84 -9.94
CA HIS A 80 -3.66 6.93 -10.64
C HIS A 80 -3.08 7.16 -12.04
N ARG A 81 -1.76 7.14 -12.18
CA ARG A 81 -1.08 7.33 -13.47
C ARG A 81 -1.34 6.18 -14.44
N VAL A 82 -1.35 4.94 -13.95
CA VAL A 82 -1.69 3.79 -14.80
C VAL A 82 -3.13 3.91 -15.28
N ASN A 83 -4.06 4.31 -14.43
CA ASN A 83 -5.45 4.53 -14.83
C ASN A 83 -5.58 5.62 -15.90
N LEU A 84 -4.94 6.78 -15.70
CA LEU A 84 -4.95 7.85 -16.73
C LEU A 84 -4.34 7.36 -18.04
N LEU A 85 -3.24 6.62 -17.99
CA LEU A 85 -2.60 6.07 -19.18
C LEU A 85 -3.51 5.04 -19.88
N ALA A 86 -4.22 4.19 -19.12
CA ALA A 86 -5.16 3.21 -19.66
C ALA A 86 -6.36 3.87 -20.34
N ASP A 87 -6.84 5.01 -19.83
CA ASP A 87 -7.91 5.80 -20.46
C ASP A 87 -7.49 6.36 -21.84
N GLU A 88 -6.18 6.54 -22.06
CA GLU A 88 -5.61 7.08 -23.30
C GLU A 88 -4.90 6.01 -24.14
N ALA A 89 -5.11 4.72 -23.86
CA ALA A 89 -4.37 3.62 -24.51
C ALA A 89 -4.42 3.66 -26.04
N TYR A 90 -5.57 4.04 -26.62
CA TYR A 90 -5.78 4.16 -28.07
C TYR A 90 -4.89 5.23 -28.75
N LYS A 91 -4.34 6.18 -27.98
CA LYS A 91 -3.45 7.23 -28.51
C LYS A 91 -2.00 6.78 -28.65
N HIS A 92 -1.66 5.59 -28.13
CA HIS A 92 -0.28 5.12 -28.03
C HIS A 92 -0.07 3.82 -28.79
N THR A 93 1.06 3.73 -29.48
CA THR A 93 1.54 2.43 -29.95
C THR A 93 1.84 1.50 -28.76
N PRO A 94 1.74 0.16 -28.91
CA PRO A 94 2.05 -0.78 -27.84
C PRO A 94 3.44 -0.55 -27.20
N GLU A 95 4.43 -0.19 -28.03
CA GLU A 95 5.79 0.11 -27.59
C GLU A 95 5.88 1.39 -26.75
N GLU A 96 5.17 2.46 -27.14
CA GLU A 96 5.10 3.71 -26.38
C GLU A 96 4.34 3.54 -25.06
N PHE A 97 3.26 2.77 -25.07
CA PHE A 97 2.47 2.46 -23.88
C PHE A 97 3.32 1.70 -22.86
N MET A 98 4.03 0.65 -23.30
CA MET A 98 4.96 -0.10 -22.45
C MET A 98 6.09 0.77 -21.89
N ARG A 99 6.65 1.69 -22.70
CA ARG A 99 7.68 2.63 -22.24
C ARG A 99 7.12 3.56 -21.15
N SER A 100 5.89 4.04 -21.32
CA SER A 100 5.19 4.88 -20.36
C SER A 100 4.92 4.13 -19.05
N LEU A 101 4.45 2.88 -19.10
CA LEU A 101 4.30 2.03 -17.91
C LEU A 101 5.62 1.85 -17.13
N LYS A 102 6.72 1.55 -17.83
CA LYS A 102 8.05 1.42 -17.21
C LYS A 102 8.50 2.73 -16.54
N SER A 103 8.19 3.88 -17.15
CA SER A 103 8.50 5.19 -16.56
C SER A 103 7.72 5.43 -15.25
N ILE A 104 6.46 4.98 -15.19
CA ILE A 104 5.62 5.06 -13.97
C ILE A 104 6.21 4.17 -12.87
N GLU A 105 6.66 2.96 -13.21
CA GLU A 105 7.24 2.02 -12.25
C GLU A 105 8.56 2.52 -11.63
N ILE A 106 9.44 3.09 -12.44
CA ILE A 106 10.79 3.56 -12.03
C ILE A 106 10.73 4.91 -11.28
N LYS A 107 9.58 5.58 -11.23
CA LYS A 107 9.44 6.90 -10.61
C LYS A 107 10.00 6.93 -9.19
N LYS A 108 10.88 7.91 -8.94
CA LYS A 108 11.57 8.08 -7.66
C LYS A 108 10.58 8.39 -6.52
N PRO A 109 10.80 7.83 -5.32
CA PRO A 109 10.03 8.21 -4.13
C PRO A 109 10.31 9.68 -3.74
N TYR A 110 9.43 10.24 -2.90
CA TYR A 110 9.61 11.58 -2.33
C TYR A 110 10.96 11.72 -1.60
N PRO A 111 11.55 12.94 -1.59
CA PRO A 111 12.81 13.18 -0.91
C PRO A 111 12.71 12.90 0.59
N MET A 112 13.82 12.49 1.18
CA MET A 112 13.89 12.04 2.58
C MET A 112 13.31 13.05 3.56
N HIS A 113 13.71 14.31 3.45
CA HIS A 113 13.28 15.36 4.37
C HIS A 113 11.78 15.61 4.31
N LEU A 114 11.18 15.53 3.11
CA LEU A 114 9.74 15.69 2.95
C LEU A 114 8.96 14.51 3.55
N ASN A 115 9.43 13.28 3.34
CA ASN A 115 8.84 12.10 3.98
C ASN A 115 8.94 12.16 5.51
N PHE A 116 10.09 12.56 6.04
CA PHE A 116 10.27 12.72 7.48
C PHE A 116 9.30 13.75 8.06
N LEU A 117 9.21 14.94 7.44
CA LEU A 117 8.27 15.98 7.86
C LEU A 117 6.83 15.50 7.74
N ALA A 118 6.46 14.81 6.65
CA ALA A 118 5.11 14.27 6.47
C ALA A 118 4.73 13.28 7.58
N TYR A 119 5.62 12.34 7.94
CA TYR A 119 5.38 11.40 9.04
C TYR A 119 5.24 12.12 10.39
N ALA A 120 6.15 13.05 10.66
CA ALA A 120 6.16 13.82 11.90
C ALA A 120 4.88 14.64 12.07
N PHE A 121 4.49 15.41 11.06
CA PHE A 121 3.25 16.20 11.10
C PHE A 121 1.99 15.35 11.10
N CYS A 122 1.99 14.21 10.40
CA CYS A 122 0.83 13.33 10.35
C CYS A 122 0.54 12.69 11.72
N ALA A 123 1.55 12.14 12.40
CA ALA A 123 1.42 11.64 13.77
C ALA A 123 0.95 12.73 14.74
N ALA A 124 1.55 13.91 14.66
CA ALA A 124 1.20 15.06 15.50
C ALA A 124 -0.25 15.51 15.27
N SER A 125 -0.69 15.57 14.01
CA SER A 125 -2.06 15.95 13.64
C SER A 125 -3.08 14.95 14.17
N PHE A 126 -2.81 13.64 14.06
CA PHE A 126 -3.71 12.63 14.62
C PHE A 126 -3.78 12.70 16.14
N SER A 127 -2.67 12.94 16.84
CA SER A 127 -2.68 13.16 18.29
C SER A 127 -3.66 14.27 18.69
N VAL A 128 -3.65 15.40 17.96
CA VAL A 128 -4.59 16.51 18.18
C VAL A 128 -6.03 16.14 17.81
N ILE A 129 -6.25 15.43 16.70
CA ILE A 129 -7.59 14.95 16.29
C ILE A 129 -8.23 14.09 17.40
N PHE A 130 -7.44 13.27 18.09
CA PHE A 130 -7.94 12.44 19.20
C PHE A 130 -8.07 13.20 20.53
N GLY A 131 -7.77 14.50 20.56
CA GLY A 131 -7.91 15.36 21.73
C GLY A 131 -6.64 15.52 22.56
N GLY A 132 -5.45 15.31 21.98
CA GLY A 132 -4.17 15.57 22.62
C GLY A 132 -3.86 17.07 22.77
N THR A 133 -2.96 17.40 23.70
CA THR A 133 -2.52 18.78 23.94
C THR A 133 -1.43 19.23 22.97
N TYR A 134 -1.03 20.51 23.05
CA TYR A 134 0.13 21.03 22.31
C TYR A 134 1.44 20.30 22.66
N ARG A 135 1.58 19.83 23.90
CA ARG A 135 2.73 19.01 24.33
C ARG A 135 2.72 17.65 23.66
N ASP A 136 1.56 16.99 23.63
CA ASP A 136 1.36 15.71 22.96
C ASP A 136 1.62 15.81 21.44
N PHE A 137 1.28 16.95 20.82
CA PHE A 137 1.59 17.23 19.42
C PHE A 137 3.10 17.21 19.14
N ILE A 138 3.91 17.90 19.97
CA ILE A 138 5.37 17.93 19.82
C ILE A 138 5.96 16.53 20.00
N VAL A 139 5.50 15.80 21.02
CA VAL A 139 6.00 14.45 21.29
C VAL A 139 5.62 13.49 20.16
N ALA A 140 4.37 13.52 19.68
CA ALA A 140 3.94 12.72 18.53
C ALA A 140 4.71 13.06 17.24
N MET A 141 5.15 14.31 17.06
CA MET A 141 6.03 14.70 15.96
C MET A 141 7.38 13.97 16.03
N ILE A 142 7.98 13.87 17.22
CA ILE A 142 9.22 13.13 17.45
C ILE A 142 9.02 11.64 17.17
N VAL A 143 7.91 11.07 17.65
CA VAL A 143 7.57 9.65 17.40
C VAL A 143 7.40 9.38 15.91
N GLY A 144 6.66 10.22 15.17
CA GLY A 144 6.47 10.07 13.73
C GLY A 144 7.78 10.13 12.96
N GLY A 145 8.68 11.05 13.33
CA GLY A 145 10.03 11.12 12.77
C GLY A 145 10.87 9.86 13.05
N ALA A 146 10.85 9.37 14.29
CA ALA A 146 11.54 8.14 14.67
C ALA A 146 11.01 6.92 13.91
N LEU A 147 9.68 6.81 13.76
CA LEU A 147 9.04 5.78 12.95
C LEU A 147 9.49 5.83 11.49
N ASN A 148 9.55 7.02 10.87
CA ASN A 148 9.99 7.15 9.48
C ASN A 148 11.40 6.58 9.27
N ILE A 149 12.34 6.94 10.15
CA ILE A 149 13.72 6.47 10.09
C ILE A 149 13.76 4.95 10.29
N PHE A 150 13.06 4.44 11.30
CA PHE A 150 13.00 3.02 11.61
C PHE A 150 12.45 2.20 10.44
N ILE A 151 11.26 2.55 9.93
CA ILE A 151 10.62 1.85 8.81
C ILE A 151 11.56 1.82 7.61
N ARG A 152 12.20 2.95 7.28
CA ARG A 152 13.12 3.02 6.15
C ARG A 152 14.32 2.09 6.28
N ILE A 153 14.94 2.04 7.47
CA ILE A 153 16.07 1.14 7.73
C ILE A 153 15.59 -0.31 7.63
N SER A 154 14.47 -0.64 8.26
CA SER A 154 13.90 -1.99 8.28
C SER A 154 13.50 -2.48 6.89
N THR A 155 12.94 -1.62 6.04
CA THR A 155 12.63 -1.97 4.64
C THR A 155 13.90 -2.22 3.83
N LYS A 156 14.98 -1.46 4.07
CA LYS A 156 16.27 -1.68 3.40
C LYS A 156 16.92 -3.02 3.82
N LEU A 157 16.67 -3.44 5.06
CA LEU A 157 17.14 -4.71 5.61
C LEU A 157 16.20 -5.89 5.30
N GLU A 158 15.14 -5.67 4.52
CA GLU A 158 14.14 -6.70 4.16
C GLU A 158 13.53 -7.42 5.37
N ILE A 159 13.36 -6.70 6.48
CA ILE A 159 12.73 -7.24 7.70
C ILE A 159 11.26 -7.53 7.43
N ASN A 160 10.74 -8.62 8.00
CA ASN A 160 9.34 -8.99 7.91
C ASN A 160 8.43 -7.90 8.49
N ASN A 161 7.37 -7.52 7.76
CA ASN A 161 6.39 -6.50 8.17
C ASN A 161 5.79 -6.74 9.55
N PHE A 162 5.57 -7.99 9.97
CA PHE A 162 5.09 -8.30 11.32
C PHE A 162 6.05 -7.77 12.41
N ILE A 163 7.35 -7.97 12.21
CA ILE A 163 8.40 -7.49 13.12
C ILE A 163 8.49 -5.96 13.05
N ILE A 164 8.44 -5.39 11.84
CA ILE A 164 8.44 -3.92 11.66
C ILE A 164 7.29 -3.29 12.43
N ASN A 165 6.08 -3.81 12.30
CA ASN A 165 4.91 -3.27 12.97
C ASN A 165 4.97 -3.46 14.49
N SER A 166 5.41 -4.63 14.97
CA SER A 166 5.62 -4.85 16.41
C SER A 166 6.63 -3.88 16.99
N VAL A 167 7.83 -3.76 16.40
CA VAL A 167 8.86 -2.84 16.90
C VAL A 167 8.43 -1.38 16.72
N GLY A 168 7.71 -1.05 15.65
CA GLY A 168 7.13 0.26 15.43
C GLY A 168 6.14 0.66 16.55
N GLY A 169 5.26 -0.26 16.95
CA GLY A 169 4.39 -0.06 18.11
C GLY A 169 5.17 0.11 19.42
N SER A 170 6.22 -0.68 19.61
CA SER A 170 7.11 -0.53 20.77
C SER A 170 7.82 0.83 20.78
N ILE A 171 8.31 1.33 19.64
CA ILE A 171 8.94 2.66 19.53
C ILE A 171 7.94 3.74 19.95
N CYS A 172 6.69 3.67 19.48
CA CYS A 172 5.64 4.61 19.88
C CYS A 172 5.45 4.64 21.40
N ALA A 173 5.32 3.47 22.00
CA ALA A 173 5.12 3.33 23.44
C ALA A 173 6.34 3.79 24.25
N VAL A 174 7.56 3.39 23.87
CA VAL A 174 8.79 3.74 24.61
C VAL A 174 8.98 5.25 24.63
N ILE A 175 8.90 5.90 23.46
CA ILE A 175 9.07 7.35 23.37
C ILE A 175 7.93 8.06 24.12
N GLY A 176 6.68 7.64 23.93
CA GLY A 176 5.54 8.21 24.64
C GLY A 176 5.69 8.12 26.16
N VAL A 177 5.99 6.94 26.70
CA VAL A 177 6.16 6.72 28.15
C VAL A 177 7.36 7.51 28.68
N PHE A 178 8.46 7.58 27.92
CA PHE A 178 9.61 8.37 28.30
C PHE A 178 9.25 9.85 28.48
N PHE A 179 8.58 10.45 27.48
CA PHE A 179 8.17 11.86 27.54
C PHE A 179 7.08 12.14 28.59
N LEU A 180 6.21 11.16 28.87
CA LEU A 180 5.26 11.23 29.98
C LEU A 180 5.98 11.29 31.33
N LYS A 181 6.96 10.40 31.56
CA LYS A 181 7.68 10.32 32.85
C LYS A 181 8.51 11.57 33.16
N ILE A 182 9.01 12.28 32.15
CA ILE A 182 9.74 13.54 32.34
C ILE A 182 8.81 14.77 32.37
N GLY A 183 7.48 14.59 32.31
CA GLY A 183 6.50 15.66 32.42
C GLY A 183 6.36 16.55 31.17
N VAL A 184 6.79 16.05 30.00
CA VAL A 184 6.75 16.77 28.71
C VAL A 184 5.58 16.31 27.83
N ALA A 185 4.91 15.21 28.19
CA ALA A 185 3.65 14.77 27.60
C ALA A 185 2.54 14.79 28.66
N ASP A 186 1.30 15.03 28.24
CA ASP A 186 0.13 15.06 29.12
C ASP A 186 -0.71 13.79 28.94
N ASN A 187 -0.92 13.33 27.69
CA ASN A 187 -1.80 12.20 27.37
C ASN A 187 -1.08 11.13 26.53
N LEU A 188 -0.65 10.07 27.19
CA LEU A 188 0.09 8.97 26.56
C LEU A 188 -0.73 8.24 25.49
N ASP A 189 -2.01 8.00 25.75
CA ASP A 189 -2.92 7.32 24.83
C ASP A 189 -3.06 8.07 23.50
N LYS A 190 -3.12 9.41 23.54
CA LYS A 190 -3.23 10.27 22.35
C LYS A 190 -1.97 10.25 21.50
N ILE A 191 -0.80 10.29 22.14
CA ILE A 191 0.49 10.17 21.46
C ILE A 191 0.61 8.81 20.77
N ILE A 192 0.28 7.73 21.48
CA ILE A 192 0.38 6.37 20.96
C ILE A 192 -0.61 6.17 19.81
N ILE A 193 -1.91 6.40 20.03
CA ILE A 193 -2.93 6.21 18.99
C ILE A 193 -2.63 7.10 17.78
N GLY A 194 -2.25 8.36 18.01
CA GLY A 194 -1.91 9.30 16.93
C GLY A 194 -0.72 8.84 16.09
N SER A 195 0.31 8.28 16.74
CA SER A 195 1.50 7.77 16.03
C SER A 195 1.24 6.43 15.34
N LEU A 196 0.45 5.55 15.96
CA LEU A 196 0.08 4.25 15.39
C LEU A 196 -0.73 4.40 14.10
N MET A 197 -1.48 5.48 13.91
CA MET A 197 -2.22 5.75 12.67
C MET A 197 -1.34 5.75 11.41
N LEU A 198 -0.02 5.97 11.55
CA LEU A 198 0.93 5.83 10.43
C LEU A 198 1.16 4.38 10.00
N LEU A 199 0.95 3.42 10.90
CA LEU A 199 1.17 1.99 10.70
C LEU A 199 -0.13 1.20 10.53
N VAL A 200 -1.27 1.81 10.86
CA VAL A 200 -2.58 1.17 10.77
C VAL A 200 -2.88 0.80 9.30
N PRO A 201 -3.35 -0.43 9.02
CA PRO A 201 -3.55 -0.94 7.66
C PRO A 201 -4.88 -0.46 7.06
N GLY A 202 -5.15 0.84 7.10
CA GLY A 202 -6.44 1.43 6.71
C GLY A 202 -6.82 1.14 5.25
N LEU A 203 -5.85 1.20 4.33
CA LEU A 203 -6.06 0.87 2.92
C LEU A 203 -6.36 -0.63 2.70
N ALA A 204 -5.63 -1.52 3.37
CA ALA A 204 -5.88 -2.96 3.26
C ALA A 204 -7.28 -3.31 3.79
N LEU A 205 -7.69 -2.72 4.92
CA LEU A 205 -9.02 -2.91 5.48
C LEU A 205 -10.12 -2.36 4.56
N THR A 206 -9.93 -1.16 4.01
CA THR A 206 -10.89 -0.55 3.07
C THR A 206 -11.03 -1.39 1.80
N ASN A 207 -9.91 -1.85 1.24
CA ASN A 207 -9.91 -2.71 0.06
C ASN A 207 -10.53 -4.08 0.36
N ALA A 208 -10.31 -4.65 1.56
CA ALA A 208 -10.93 -5.91 1.97
C ALA A 208 -12.46 -5.81 1.92
N VAL A 209 -13.03 -4.76 2.51
CA VAL A 209 -14.47 -4.51 2.48
C VAL A 209 -14.96 -4.32 1.05
N ARG A 210 -14.21 -3.57 0.23
CA ARG A 210 -14.59 -3.29 -1.15
C ARG A 210 -14.57 -4.52 -2.04
N ASP A 211 -13.59 -5.39 -1.90
CA ASP A 211 -13.50 -6.65 -2.64
C ASP A 211 -14.64 -7.61 -2.24
N ILE A 212 -14.97 -7.69 -0.95
CA ILE A 212 -16.13 -8.49 -0.47
C ILE A 212 -17.43 -7.98 -1.09
N ILE A 213 -17.64 -6.66 -1.10
CA ILE A 213 -18.84 -6.04 -1.72
C ILE A 213 -18.88 -6.31 -3.23
N ALA A 214 -17.72 -6.35 -3.88
CA ALA A 214 -17.60 -6.67 -5.31
C ALA A 214 -17.73 -8.19 -5.62
N GLY A 215 -17.85 -9.05 -4.60
CA GLY A 215 -17.98 -10.50 -4.75
C GLY A 215 -16.65 -11.27 -4.78
N ASP A 216 -15.51 -10.58 -4.64
CA ASP A 216 -14.18 -11.20 -4.54
C ASP A 216 -13.84 -11.53 -3.08
N PHE A 217 -14.44 -12.61 -2.59
CA PHE A 217 -14.28 -13.06 -1.20
C PHE A 217 -12.85 -13.52 -0.88
N ILE A 218 -12.14 -14.12 -1.84
CA ILE A 218 -10.79 -14.64 -1.60
C ILE A 218 -9.82 -13.47 -1.38
N ALA A 219 -9.84 -12.46 -2.25
CA ALA A 219 -9.01 -11.27 -2.06
C ALA A 219 -9.43 -10.49 -0.81
N GLY A 220 -10.74 -10.36 -0.59
CA GLY A 220 -11.32 -9.69 0.57
C GLY A 220 -10.87 -10.28 1.91
N ILE A 221 -11.03 -11.59 2.09
CA ILE A 221 -10.60 -12.31 3.31
C ILE A 221 -9.08 -12.20 3.48
N ALA A 222 -8.31 -12.38 2.41
CA ALA A 222 -6.86 -12.34 2.51
C ALA A 222 -6.34 -10.95 2.93
N ARG A 223 -6.89 -9.85 2.41
CA ARG A 223 -6.56 -8.49 2.89
C ARG A 223 -7.06 -8.23 4.31
N GLY A 224 -8.24 -8.76 4.67
CA GLY A 224 -8.77 -8.67 6.03
C GLY A 224 -7.85 -9.34 7.05
N VAL A 225 -7.35 -10.53 6.74
CA VAL A 225 -6.38 -11.25 7.57
C VAL A 225 -5.05 -10.50 7.64
N GLU A 226 -4.57 -9.95 6.53
CA GLU A 226 -3.37 -9.10 6.53
C GLU A 226 -3.52 -7.89 7.47
N ALA A 227 -4.66 -7.18 7.38
CA ALA A 227 -4.95 -6.06 8.28
C ALA A 227 -5.02 -6.49 9.75
N LEU A 228 -5.63 -7.65 10.04
CA LEU A 228 -5.71 -8.21 11.40
C LEU A 228 -4.33 -8.56 11.96
N LEU A 229 -3.45 -9.16 11.15
CA LEU A 229 -2.08 -9.48 11.54
C LEU A 229 -1.27 -8.22 11.85
N ILE A 230 -1.43 -7.16 11.05
CA ILE A 230 -0.79 -5.86 11.29
C ILE A 230 -1.31 -5.27 12.61
N ALA A 231 -2.64 -5.22 12.83
CA ALA A 231 -3.22 -4.71 14.07
C ALA A 231 -2.74 -5.50 15.30
N THR A 232 -2.70 -6.83 15.20
CA THR A 232 -2.22 -7.72 16.26
C THR A 232 -0.74 -7.45 16.58
N SER A 233 0.11 -7.31 15.55
CA SER A 233 1.53 -7.01 15.75
C SER A 233 1.75 -5.67 16.44
N LEU A 234 1.00 -4.62 16.06
CA LEU A 234 1.05 -3.30 16.71
C LEU A 234 0.63 -3.39 18.18
N ALA A 235 -0.44 -4.15 18.47
CA ALA A 235 -0.93 -4.37 19.82
C ALA A 235 0.08 -5.11 20.69
N ILE A 236 0.73 -6.17 20.17
CA ILE A 236 1.79 -6.90 20.88
C ILE A 236 2.94 -5.98 21.23
N GLY A 237 3.46 -5.23 20.25
CA GLY A 237 4.61 -4.37 20.44
C GLY A 237 4.36 -3.22 21.42
N THR A 238 3.21 -2.56 21.28
CA THR A 238 2.79 -1.47 22.16
C THR A 238 2.49 -2.00 23.57
N GLY A 239 1.70 -3.07 23.67
CA GLY A 239 1.27 -3.66 24.94
C GLY A 239 2.43 -4.22 25.77
N ALA A 240 3.43 -4.84 25.12
CA ALA A 240 4.63 -5.31 25.81
C ALA A 240 5.37 -4.17 26.52
N VAL A 241 5.55 -3.04 25.85
CA VAL A 241 6.23 -1.87 26.43
C VAL A 241 5.40 -1.25 27.54
N LEU A 242 4.09 -1.07 27.33
CA LEU A 242 3.21 -0.51 28.35
C LEU A 242 3.21 -1.37 29.62
N THR A 243 3.18 -2.70 29.49
CA THR A 243 3.22 -3.62 30.64
C THR A 243 4.57 -3.60 31.37
N LEU A 244 5.67 -3.34 30.66
CA LEU A 244 7.01 -3.33 31.26
C LEU A 244 7.39 -1.99 31.88
N MET A 245 6.86 -0.87 31.37
CA MET A 245 7.31 0.46 31.73
C MET A 245 6.31 1.26 32.58
N LEU A 246 5.05 0.85 32.67
CA LEU A 246 4.03 1.44 33.55
C LEU A 246 3.71 0.48 34.69
#